data_AF-W0E0Q3-F1
#
_entry.id   AF-W0E0Q3-F1
#
_cell.length_a   1.000
_cell.length_b   1.000
_cell.length_c   1.000
_cell.angle_alpha   90.00
_cell.angle_beta   90.00
_cell.angle_gamma   90.00
#
_symmetry.space_group_name_H-M   'P 1'
#
loop_
_entity.id
_entity.type
_entity.pdbx_description
1 polymer ?
#
loop_
_entity_poly.entity_id
_entity_poly.type
_entity_poly.pdbx_seq_one_letter_code
_entity_poly.pdbx_strand_id
1 'polypeptide(L)'
;MQRYYFTLDIPASEYLRYYSGAAARALVKTHDGRTLSLPAVNLRRFVTNAGIRGTFCLTVDDDQRFVSLERQDHATPGVRA
;
A
#
# COMPACT_ATOMS: atom_id res chain seq x y z
N MET A 1 4.06 14.99 -11.46
CA MET A 1 3.47 13.75 -10.91
C MET A 1 4.55 12.75 -10.56
N GLN A 2 4.59 12.28 -9.30
CA GLN A 2 5.56 11.29 -8.82
C GLN A 2 4.87 10.00 -8.39
N ARG A 3 5.53 8.86 -8.62
CA ARG A 3 5.02 7.53 -8.24
C ARG A 3 5.97 6.87 -7.27
N TYR A 4 5.42 6.31 -6.21
CA TYR A 4 6.17 5.62 -5.17
C TYR A 4 5.73 4.18 -5.09
N TYR A 5 6.71 3.29 -5.13
CA TYR A 5 6.50 1.86 -5.01
C TYR A 5 6.87 1.41 -3.60
N PHE A 6 6.02 0.58 -3.00
CA PHE A 6 6.27 -0.03 -1.72
C PHE A 6 5.60 -1.39 -1.64
N THR A 7 6.23 -2.32 -0.93
CA THR A 7 5.65 -3.64 -0.66
C THR A 7 5.07 -3.65 0.73
N LEU A 8 3.84 -4.14 0.85
CA LEU A 8 3.24 -4.45 2.14
C LEU A 8 3.16 -5.97 2.28
N ASP A 9 3.60 -6.46 3.43
CA ASP A 9 3.34 -7.81 3.91
C ASP A 9 2.81 -7.69 5.34
N ILE A 10 1.50 -7.59 5.47
CA ILE A 10 0.81 -7.51 6.76
C ILE A 10 -0.23 -8.62 6.80
N PRO A 11 -0.09 -9.63 7.69
CA PRO A 11 -1.10 -10.65 7.83
C PRO A 11 -2.41 -10.06 8.39
N ALA A 12 -3.55 -10.65 8.03
CA ALA A 12 -4.87 -10.15 8.42
C ALA A 12 -5.05 -10.01 9.95
N SER A 13 -4.47 -10.93 10.71
CA SER A 13 -4.47 -10.92 12.18
C SER A 13 -3.75 -9.71 12.77
N GLU A 14 -2.62 -9.34 12.19
CA GLU A 14 -1.81 -8.20 12.62
C GLU A 14 -2.42 -6.88 12.16
N TYR A 15 -3.00 -6.86 10.95
CA TYR A 15 -3.78 -5.72 10.48
C TYR A 15 -4.95 -5.42 11.42
N LEU A 16 -5.76 -6.43 11.77
CA LEU A 16 -6.88 -6.24 12.71
C LEU A 16 -6.39 -5.71 14.06
N ARG A 17 -5.26 -6.24 14.58
CA ARG A 17 -4.71 -5.79 15.86
C ARG A 17 -4.19 -4.36 15.84
N TYR A 18 -3.50 -3.95 14.76
CA TYR A 18 -2.96 -2.60 14.61
C TYR A 18 -4.03 -1.55 14.26
N TYR A 19 -5.06 -1.92 13.51
CA TYR A 19 -6.09 -0.98 13.02
C TYR A 19 -7.40 -1.00 13.82
N SER A 20 -7.58 -1.93 14.77
CA SER A 20 -8.74 -1.92 15.69
C SER A 20 -8.76 -0.69 16.61
N GLY A 21 -7.62 -0.01 16.80
CA GLY A 21 -7.51 1.20 17.60
C GLY A 21 -7.16 2.45 16.78
N ALA A 22 -8.17 3.11 16.19
CA ALA A 22 -8.15 4.53 15.80
C ALA A 22 -7.02 5.06 14.87
N ALA A 23 -6.19 4.20 14.26
CA ALA A 23 -5.14 4.64 13.35
C ALA A 23 -5.76 5.11 12.01
N ALA A 24 -6.03 6.41 11.89
CA ALA A 24 -6.59 7.00 10.67
C ALA A 24 -5.60 7.00 9.50
N ARG A 25 -4.30 6.86 9.77
CA ARG A 25 -3.21 6.95 8.79
C ARG A 25 -2.20 5.82 8.98
N ALA A 26 -1.81 5.20 7.88
CA ALA A 26 -0.78 4.18 7.79
C ALA A 26 0.54 4.81 7.32
N LEU A 27 1.64 4.53 8.01
CA LEU A 27 2.98 4.88 7.57
C LEU A 27 3.57 3.69 6.83
N VAL A 28 3.94 3.89 5.56
CA VAL A 28 4.56 2.86 4.72
C VAL A 28 5.93 3.32 4.28
N LYS A 29 6.87 2.38 4.24
CA LYS A 29 8.24 2.64 3.78
C LYS A 29 8.37 2.22 2.33
N THR A 30 8.79 3.15 1.47
CA THR A 30 9.03 2.89 0.05
C THR A 30 10.39 2.23 -0.18
N HIS A 31 10.56 1.67 -1.37
CA HIS A 31 11.86 1.11 -1.79
C HIS A 31 12.94 2.19 -1.85
N ASP A 32 12.59 3.42 -2.20
CA ASP A 32 13.47 4.60 -2.13
C ASP A 32 13.81 5.04 -0.69
N GLY A 33 13.32 4.35 0.34
CA GLY A 33 13.58 4.67 1.74
C GLY A 33 12.76 5.83 2.30
N ARG A 34 11.76 6.33 1.55
CA ARG A 34 10.85 7.38 2.01
C ARG A 34 9.73 6.78 2.84
N THR A 35 9.28 7.52 3.86
CA THR A 35 8.11 7.15 4.65
C THR A 35 6.91 7.96 4.15
N LEU A 36 5.87 7.28 3.68
CA LEU A 36 4.63 7.88 3.21
C LEU A 36 3.51 7.64 4.21
N SER A 37 2.74 8.68 4.52
CA SER A 37 1.50 8.53 5.28
C SER A 37 0.34 8.45 4.30
N LEU A 38 -0.45 7.38 4.34
CA LEU A 38 -1.70 7.28 3.59
C LEU A 38 -2.89 7.00 4.51
N PRO A 39 -4.11 7.42 4.15
CA PRO A 39 -5.29 7.10 4.92
C PRO A 39 -5.49 5.59 5.01
N ALA A 40 -5.65 5.07 6.22
CA ALA A 40 -5.87 3.64 6.46
C ALA A 40 -7.13 3.11 5.77
N VAL A 41 -8.14 3.98 5.59
CA VAL A 41 -9.38 3.69 4.86
C VAL A 41 -9.12 3.24 3.43
N ASN A 42 -8.07 3.77 2.78
CA ASN A 42 -7.69 3.38 1.42
C ASN A 42 -6.99 2.03 1.39
N LEU A 43 -6.36 1.60 2.50
CA LEU A 43 -5.79 0.25 2.62
C LEU A 43 -6.86 -0.79 2.93
N ARG A 44 -7.93 -0.41 3.64
CA ARG A 44 -9.01 -1.32 4.04
C ARG A 44 -9.67 -2.01 2.86
N ARG A 45 -9.79 -1.35 1.69
CA ARG A 45 -10.30 -1.96 0.44
C ARG A 45 -9.35 -2.98 -0.20
N PHE A 46 -8.06 -2.97 0.17
CA PHE A 46 -7.06 -3.91 -0.32
C PHE A 46 -6.77 -5.03 0.69
N VAL A 47 -7.36 -4.98 1.88
CA VAL A 47 -7.30 -6.07 2.86
C VAL A 47 -8.06 -7.27 2.30
N THR A 48 -7.35 -8.38 2.19
CA THR A 48 -7.94 -9.68 1.83
C THR A 48 -8.03 -10.57 3.06
N ASN A 49 -8.67 -11.74 2.94
CA ASN A 49 -8.74 -12.72 4.03
C ASN A 49 -7.36 -13.22 4.48
N ALA A 50 -6.35 -13.15 3.61
CA ALA A 50 -4.95 -13.46 3.93
C ALA A 50 -4.17 -12.27 4.53
N GLY A 51 -4.74 -11.05 4.48
CA GLY A 51 -4.09 -9.80 4.88
C GLY A 51 -3.85 -8.86 3.71
N ILE A 52 -2.89 -7.97 3.87
CA ILE A 52 -2.39 -7.07 2.83
C ILE A 52 -1.03 -7.61 2.39
N ARG A 53 -0.98 -8.24 1.22
CA ARG A 53 0.27 -8.72 0.62
C ARG A 53 0.36 -8.28 -0.82
N GLY A 54 1.51 -7.72 -1.20
CA GLY A 54 1.79 -7.33 -2.58
C GLY A 54 2.44 -5.96 -2.69
N THR A 55 2.67 -5.55 -3.94
CA THR A 55 3.28 -4.26 -4.26
C THR A 55 2.19 -3.22 -4.49
N PHE A 56 2.39 -2.03 -3.95
CA PHE A 56 1.49 -0.89 -4.07
C PHE A 56 2.22 0.27 -4.73
N CYS A 57 1.50 1.00 -5.58
CA CYS A 57 1.95 2.22 -6.23
C CYS A 57 1.12 3.39 -5.69
N LEU A 58 1.77 4.29 -4.95
CA LEU A 58 1.18 5.58 -4.59
C LEU A 58 1.55 6.60 -5.65
N THR A 59 0.55 7.21 -6.28
CA THR A 59 0.74 8.38 -7.12
C THR A 59 0.48 9.63 -6.30
N VAL A 60 1.42 10.58 -6.35
CA VAL A 60 1.26 11.93 -5.79
C VAL A 60 1.41 12.97 -6.89
N ASP A 61 0.75 14.11 -6.66
CA ASP A 61 0.86 15.26 -7.53
C ASP A 61 2.17 16.03 -7.28
N ASP A 62 2.46 17.07 -8.06
CA ASP A 62 3.64 17.93 -7.86
C ASP A 62 3.59 18.67 -6.51
N ASP A 63 2.40 18.87 -5.96
CA ASP A 63 2.16 19.38 -4.60
C ASP A 63 2.35 18.33 -3.49
N GLN A 64 2.90 17.15 -3.81
CA GLN A 64 3.08 16.02 -2.87
C GLN A 64 1.77 15.52 -2.24
N ARG A 65 0.63 15.87 -2.85
CA ARG A 65 -0.72 15.45 -2.45
C ARG A 65 -1.01 14.05 -2.97
N PHE A 66 -1.66 13.24 -2.13
CA PHE A 66 -2.18 11.92 -2.53
C PHE A 66 -3.11 12.06 -3.73
N VAL A 67 -2.82 11.36 -4.83
CA VAL A 67 -3.67 11.29 -6.02
C VAL A 67 -4.38 9.95 -6.09
N SER A 68 -3.63 8.85 -6.06
CA SER A 68 -4.20 7.50 -6.17
C SER A 68 -3.32 6.45 -5.52
N LEU A 69 -3.93 5.35 -5.09
CA LEU A 69 -3.26 4.16 -4.58
C LEU A 69 -3.75 2.95 -5.37
N GLU A 70 -2.83 2.28 -6.03
CA GLU A 70 -3.10 1.10 -6.84
C GLU A 70 -2.29 -0.08 -6.34
N ARG A 71 -2.92 -1.25 -6.22
CA ARG A 71 -2.20 -2.50 -5.99
C ARG A 71 -1.64 -2.94 -7.33
N GLN A 72 -0.31 -2.96 -7.45
CA GLN A 72 0.38 -3.66 -8.52
C GLN A 72 0.30 -5.14 -8.17
N ASP A 73 -0.88 -5.72 -8.40
CA ASP A 73 -1.02 -7.16 -8.46
C ASP A 73 -0.16 -7.59 -9.64
N HIS A 74 1.02 -8.10 -9.34
CA HIS A 74 1.91 -8.64 -10.33
C HIS A 74 1.29 -9.93 -10.85
N ALA A 75 0.26 -9.81 -11.69
CA ALA A 75 0.06 -10.77 -12.74
C ALA A 75 1.30 -10.65 -13.63
N THR A 76 2.33 -11.44 -13.35
CA THR A 76 3.47 -11.63 -14.26
C THR A 76 2.88 -11.96 -15.63
N PRO A 77 2.93 -11.08 -16.64
CA PRO A 77 2.58 -11.50 -17.97
C PRO A 77 3.80 -12.24 -18.50
N GLY A 78 3.73 -13.57 -18.46
CA GLY A 78 4.60 -14.41 -19.28
C GLY A 78 6.00 -14.65 -18.73
N VAL A 79 6.15 -15.74 -17.98
CA VAL A 79 7.21 -16.68 -18.35
C VAL A 79 6.82 -17.28 -19.71
N ARG A 80 7.33 -16.71 -20.81
CA ARG A 80 7.39 -17.38 -22.11
C ARG A 80 8.69 -16.99 -22.79
N ALA A 81 9.71 -17.83 -22.63
CA ALA A 81 10.47 -18.48 -23.70
C ALA A 81 11.63 -19.25 -23.06
#